data_AF-A0A9E0PRN9-F1
#
_entry.id   AF-A0A9E0PRN9-F1
#
_cell.length_a   1.000
_cell.length_b   1.000
_cell.length_c   1.000
_cell.angle_alpha   90.00
_cell.angle_beta   90.00
_cell.angle_gamma   90.00
#
_symmetry.space_group_name_H-M   'P 1'
#
loop_
_entity.id
_entity.type
_entity.pdbx_description
1 polymer ?
#
loop_
_entity_poly.entity_id
_entity_poly.type
_entity_poly.pdbx_seq_one_letter_code
_entity_poly.pdbx_strand_id
1 'polypeptide(L)'
;MPGQERTTLRPPQESHGWGMAAAVVILVLVAAGVWWWWQNRAQPVAVSAAPPTAAPVAAPASTPASGPQNLIDALAPPDAALPALAAADNYVAQAITELLGQRQVASFLQIDGLVRRAVATVDNLARAHAPAGIWPVQPAPGRFTVQGEAQGQQIAPDNAARYSAVVQWVESVDLQRAVALYARLYPLFQQAYEELGYPGRYFNDRVVAVIDHLLAAPEPAAPVRVQLTEVKGEWSSARPWVRYEFADPQLQALSSGQKIMVRVGLVNERRLKARLKALRALVATGVVAKAKP
;
A
#
# COMPACT_ATOMS: atom_id res chain seq x y z
N MET A 1 -86.46 -57.50 -10.23
CA MET A 1 -85.50 -57.08 -9.19
C MET A 1 -84.56 -56.05 -9.81
N PRO A 2 -84.33 -54.90 -9.16
CA PRO A 2 -83.94 -53.63 -9.79
C PRO A 2 -82.44 -53.29 -9.67
N GLY A 3 -82.04 -52.23 -10.38
CA GLY A 3 -80.84 -51.40 -10.11
C GLY A 3 -79.59 -51.81 -10.90
N GLN A 4 -78.81 -50.93 -11.51
CA GLN A 4 -78.76 -49.46 -11.49
C GLN A 4 -77.98 -48.94 -12.73
N GLU A 5 -78.46 -47.81 -13.26
CA GLU A 5 -77.73 -46.60 -13.71
C GLU A 5 -76.58 -46.73 -14.74
N ARG A 6 -76.76 -46.18 -15.96
CA ARG A 6 -76.37 -44.81 -16.40
C ARG A 6 -74.91 -44.50 -16.00
N THR A 7 -73.98 -44.31 -16.92
CA THR A 7 -73.79 -42.99 -17.58
C THR A 7 -72.90 -43.00 -18.83
N THR A 8 -73.23 -42.06 -19.69
CA THR A 8 -72.45 -41.31 -20.70
C THR A 8 -70.98 -41.03 -20.34
N LEU A 9 -70.10 -40.87 -21.35
CA LEU A 9 -69.37 -39.61 -21.65
C LEU A 9 -68.41 -39.71 -22.87
N ARG A 10 -68.19 -38.54 -23.48
CA ARG A 10 -67.50 -38.17 -24.74
C ARG A 10 -65.97 -38.45 -24.78
N PRO A 11 -65.35 -38.43 -26.00
CA PRO A 11 -63.91 -38.65 -26.23
C PRO A 11 -63.05 -37.39 -25.93
N PRO A 12 -61.70 -37.50 -26.01
CA PRO A 12 -60.77 -36.83 -25.10
C PRO A 12 -60.28 -35.47 -25.59
N GLN A 13 -59.93 -34.60 -24.64
CA GLN A 13 -59.27 -33.33 -24.86
C GLN A 13 -57.76 -33.51 -24.59
N GLU A 14 -56.93 -33.15 -25.57
CA GLU A 14 -55.47 -33.21 -25.51
C GLU A 14 -54.84 -32.17 -24.58
N SER A 15 -53.59 -32.46 -24.20
CA SER A 15 -52.54 -31.56 -23.71
C SER A 15 -52.59 -31.15 -22.23
N HIS A 16 -51.99 -31.96 -21.35
CA HIS A 16 -51.60 -31.56 -19.98
C HIS A 16 -50.14 -31.92 -19.60
N GLY A 17 -49.36 -32.56 -20.49
CA GLY A 17 -47.99 -33.00 -20.16
C GLY A 17 -46.96 -31.87 -20.02
N TRP A 18 -47.00 -30.85 -20.89
CA TRP A 18 -46.02 -29.76 -20.88
C TRP A 18 -46.31 -28.70 -19.80
N GLY A 19 -47.57 -28.39 -19.52
CA GLY A 19 -47.93 -27.50 -18.42
C GLY A 19 -47.52 -28.06 -17.05
N MET A 20 -47.67 -29.38 -16.87
CA MET A 20 -47.27 -30.06 -15.63
C MET A 20 -45.75 -30.14 -15.49
N ALA A 21 -45.02 -30.41 -16.57
CA ALA A 21 -43.55 -30.39 -16.56
C ALA A 21 -42.99 -28.99 -16.26
N ALA A 22 -43.54 -27.94 -16.86
CA ALA A 22 -43.16 -26.56 -16.58
C ALA A 22 -43.49 -26.15 -15.14
N ALA A 23 -44.66 -26.57 -14.61
CA ALA A 23 -45.04 -26.33 -13.22
C ALA A 23 -44.09 -27.01 -12.23
N VAL A 24 -43.65 -28.25 -12.51
CA VAL A 24 -42.68 -28.96 -11.68
C VAL A 24 -41.31 -28.28 -11.69
N VAL A 25 -40.83 -27.83 -12.85
CA VAL A 25 -39.55 -27.11 -12.95
C VAL A 25 -39.61 -25.79 -12.17
N ILE A 26 -40.70 -25.03 -12.28
CA ILE A 26 -40.89 -23.80 -11.51
C ILE A 26 -40.93 -24.09 -10.01
N LEU A 27 -41.63 -25.15 -9.59
CA LEU A 27 -41.69 -25.57 -8.18
C LEU A 27 -40.30 -25.95 -7.64
N VAL A 28 -39.49 -26.64 -8.42
CA VAL A 28 -38.11 -27.01 -8.05
C VAL A 28 -37.22 -25.77 -7.97
N LEU A 29 -37.34 -24.83 -8.90
CA LEU A 29 -36.57 -23.57 -8.88
C LEU A 29 -36.98 -22.68 -7.69
N VAL A 30 -38.27 -22.62 -7.36
CA VAL A 30 -38.76 -21.90 -6.17
C VAL A 30 -38.27 -22.59 -4.90
N ALA A 31 -38.33 -23.92 -4.82
CA ALA A 31 -37.82 -24.67 -3.66
C ALA A 31 -36.31 -24.48 -3.48
N ALA A 32 -35.53 -24.51 -4.57
CA ALA A 32 -34.10 -24.24 -4.55
C ALA A 32 -33.78 -22.80 -4.16
N GLY A 33 -34.54 -21.82 -4.66
CA GLY A 33 -34.41 -20.41 -4.30
C GLY A 33 -34.77 -20.14 -2.84
N VAL A 34 -35.83 -20.77 -2.33
CA VAL A 34 -36.22 -20.70 -0.91
C VAL A 34 -35.16 -21.38 -0.04
N TRP A 35 -34.64 -22.54 -0.43
CA TRP A 35 -33.58 -23.23 0.31
C TRP A 35 -32.27 -22.45 0.35
N TRP A 36 -31.85 -21.87 -0.79
CA TRP A 36 -30.68 -20.99 -0.87
C TRP A 36 -30.89 -19.72 -0.03
N TRP A 37 -32.07 -19.12 -0.07
CA TRP A 37 -32.41 -17.98 0.78
C TRP A 37 -32.47 -18.35 2.26
N TRP A 38 -32.87 -19.57 2.61
CA TRP A 38 -32.90 -20.06 3.99
C TRP A 38 -31.50 -20.41 4.52
N GLN A 39 -30.60 -20.91 3.66
CA GLN A 39 -29.18 -21.10 3.98
C GLN A 39 -28.41 -19.78 4.06
N ASN A 40 -28.77 -18.80 3.22
CA ASN A 40 -28.15 -17.47 3.20
C ASN A 40 -28.84 -16.46 4.13
N ARG A 41 -29.96 -16.84 4.77
CA ARG A 41 -30.43 -16.15 5.96
C ARG A 41 -29.42 -16.44 7.05
N ALA A 42 -28.49 -15.50 7.23
CA ALA A 42 -27.72 -15.40 8.45
C ALA A 42 -28.68 -15.64 9.61
N GLN A 43 -28.42 -16.69 10.39
CA GLN A 43 -29.14 -16.91 11.64
C GLN A 43 -29.08 -15.57 12.38
N PRO A 44 -30.21 -15.00 12.82
CA PRO A 44 -30.15 -13.90 13.77
C PRO A 44 -29.36 -14.47 14.93
N VAL A 45 -28.16 -13.92 15.14
CA VAL A 45 -27.31 -14.29 16.26
C VAL A 45 -28.21 -14.11 17.48
N ALA A 46 -28.54 -15.20 18.16
CA ALA A 46 -29.26 -15.11 19.41
C ALA A 46 -28.42 -14.19 20.29
N VAL A 47 -28.97 -13.02 20.63
CA VAL A 47 -28.34 -12.08 21.53
C VAL A 47 -28.31 -12.77 22.88
N SER A 48 -27.22 -13.49 23.15
CA SER A 48 -26.82 -13.86 24.49
C SER A 48 -26.81 -12.59 25.32
N ALA A 49 -27.38 -12.66 26.52
CA ALA A 49 -27.49 -11.55 27.45
C ALA A 49 -26.17 -10.74 27.45
N ALA A 50 -26.30 -9.44 27.18
CA ALA A 50 -25.17 -8.54 27.11
C ALA A 50 -24.30 -8.68 28.37
N PRO A 51 -22.99 -8.95 28.24
CA PRO A 51 -22.04 -8.51 29.26
C PRO A 51 -22.24 -7.00 29.44
N PRO A 52 -21.98 -6.42 30.63
CA PRO A 52 -22.15 -4.99 30.84
C PRO A 52 -21.48 -4.23 29.70
N THR A 53 -22.23 -3.33 29.09
CA THR A 53 -21.82 -2.45 27.99
C THR A 53 -20.37 -2.04 28.19
N ALA A 54 -19.45 -2.67 27.45
CA ALA A 54 -18.18 -2.05 27.20
C ALA A 54 -18.54 -0.73 26.52
N ALA A 55 -18.21 0.39 27.17
CA ALA A 55 -18.29 1.71 26.58
C ALA A 55 -17.78 1.63 25.13
N PRO A 56 -18.31 2.45 24.20
CA PRO A 56 -17.74 2.55 22.87
C PRO A 56 -16.24 2.66 23.07
N VAL A 57 -15.47 1.72 22.54
CA VAL A 57 -14.03 1.86 22.51
C VAL A 57 -13.84 3.14 21.73
N ALA A 58 -13.56 4.22 22.44
CA ALA A 58 -13.29 5.50 21.83
C ALA A 58 -12.28 5.17 20.75
N ALA A 59 -12.57 5.56 19.49
CA ALA A 59 -11.52 5.72 18.50
C ALA A 59 -10.35 6.34 19.25
N PRO A 60 -9.15 5.70 19.25
CA PRO A 60 -8.07 6.04 20.18
C PRO A 60 -8.02 7.55 20.24
N ALA A 61 -8.37 8.10 21.41
CA ALA A 61 -8.53 9.53 21.58
C ALA A 61 -7.28 10.13 20.95
N SER A 62 -7.49 10.85 19.84
CA SER A 62 -6.41 11.50 19.11
C SER A 62 -5.73 12.33 20.16
N THR A 63 -4.57 11.85 20.62
CA THR A 63 -3.75 12.53 21.61
C THR A 63 -3.70 13.96 21.11
N PRO A 64 -4.02 14.98 21.93
CA PRO A 64 -4.00 16.36 21.48
C PRO A 64 -2.71 16.51 20.72
N ALA A 65 -2.80 16.87 19.43
CA ALA A 65 -1.62 17.04 18.63
C ALA A 65 -0.82 18.10 19.38
N SER A 66 0.22 17.66 20.09
CA SER A 66 1.31 18.55 20.44
C SER A 66 1.63 19.23 19.12
N GLY A 67 1.57 20.57 19.09
CA GLY A 67 1.72 21.32 17.84
C GLY A 67 2.92 20.83 17.02
N PRO A 68 2.96 21.15 15.73
CA PRO A 68 3.96 20.61 14.80
C PRO A 68 5.37 20.63 15.41
N GLN A 69 5.99 19.46 15.50
CA GLN A 69 7.26 19.30 16.22
C GLN A 69 8.43 19.78 15.36
N ASN A 70 8.39 19.56 14.05
CA ASN A 70 9.46 19.86 13.11
C ASN A 70 9.02 20.92 12.10
N LEU A 71 8.85 22.16 12.55
CA LEU A 71 8.44 23.30 11.72
C LEU A 71 9.32 23.48 10.46
N ILE A 72 8.69 23.56 9.30
CA ILE A 72 9.34 23.79 8.00
C ILE A 72 9.77 25.23 7.79
N ASP A 73 9.09 26.20 8.42
CA ASP A 73 9.39 27.63 8.24
C ASP A 73 10.82 28.00 8.67
N ALA A 74 11.44 27.16 9.51
CA ALA A 74 12.83 27.29 9.91
C ALA A 74 13.84 26.91 8.79
N LEU A 75 13.41 26.25 7.71
CA LEU A 75 14.25 25.76 6.62
C LEU A 75 14.31 26.74 5.45
N ALA A 76 13.14 27.16 4.96
CA ALA A 76 12.97 28.22 3.97
C ALA A 76 11.49 28.66 3.98
N PRO A 77 11.19 29.92 3.64
CA PRO A 77 9.81 30.34 3.48
C PRO A 77 9.14 29.56 2.32
N PRO A 78 7.85 29.22 2.45
CA PRO A 78 7.08 28.64 1.36
C PRO A 78 7.02 29.63 0.20
N ASP A 79 6.93 29.11 -1.02
CA ASP A 79 6.73 29.96 -2.19
C ASP A 79 5.34 30.61 -2.14
N ALA A 80 5.31 31.94 -2.26
CA ALA A 80 4.09 32.74 -2.16
C ALA A 80 3.17 32.55 -3.39
N ALA A 81 3.71 32.07 -4.52
CA ALA A 81 3.00 31.96 -5.79
C ALA A 81 2.79 30.51 -6.24
N LEU A 82 2.52 29.60 -5.30
CA LEU A 82 2.24 28.21 -5.64
C LEU A 82 0.88 28.05 -6.35
N PRO A 83 0.82 27.32 -7.47
CA PRO A 83 -0.46 26.92 -8.06
C PRO A 83 -1.22 25.98 -7.11
N ALA A 84 -2.54 25.89 -7.29
CA ALA A 84 -3.34 24.89 -6.57
C ALA A 84 -2.82 23.48 -6.86
N LEU A 85 -2.90 22.57 -5.88
CA LEU A 85 -2.38 21.19 -5.98
C LEU A 85 -2.83 20.45 -7.25
N ALA A 86 -4.08 20.65 -7.70
CA ALA A 86 -4.62 20.04 -8.92
C ALA A 86 -3.95 20.52 -10.22
N ALA A 87 -3.30 21.68 -10.20
CA ALA A 87 -2.59 22.29 -11.34
C ALA A 87 -1.07 22.40 -11.11
N ALA A 88 -0.55 21.82 -10.02
CA ALA A 88 0.83 22.00 -9.59
C ALA A 88 1.84 21.08 -10.27
N ASP A 89 1.39 20.05 -10.99
CA ASP A 89 2.27 19.00 -11.54
C ASP A 89 3.37 19.58 -12.46
N ASN A 90 3.03 20.46 -13.39
CA ASN A 90 4.01 21.08 -14.29
C ASN A 90 5.01 21.98 -13.54
N TYR A 91 4.52 22.73 -12.55
CA TYR A 91 5.35 23.61 -11.72
C TYR A 91 6.37 22.79 -10.90
N VAL A 92 5.90 21.74 -10.24
CA VAL A 92 6.74 20.81 -9.47
C VAL A 92 7.73 20.09 -10.37
N ALA A 93 7.31 19.65 -11.56
CA ALA A 93 8.17 18.99 -12.54
C ALA A 93 9.34 19.88 -12.98
N GLN A 94 9.07 21.17 -13.26
CA GLN A 94 10.11 22.13 -13.63
C GLN A 94 11.09 22.36 -12.48
N ALA A 95 10.60 22.65 -11.28
CA ALA A 95 11.45 22.93 -10.12
C ALA A 95 12.36 21.74 -9.74
N ILE A 96 11.85 20.52 -9.87
CA ILE A 96 12.63 19.30 -9.63
C ILE A 96 13.63 19.03 -10.75
N THR A 97 13.26 19.34 -11.99
CA THR A 97 14.16 19.22 -13.15
C THR A 97 15.32 20.21 -13.05
N GLU A 98 15.09 21.43 -12.57
CA GLU A 98 16.15 22.41 -12.32
C GLU A 98 17.14 21.96 -11.24
N LEU A 99 16.65 21.25 -10.22
CA LEU A 99 17.49 20.73 -9.15
C LEU A 99 18.28 19.48 -9.56
N LEU A 100 17.61 18.50 -10.16
CA LEU A 100 18.12 17.14 -10.36
C LEU A 100 18.64 16.89 -11.78
N GLY A 101 18.29 17.77 -12.73
CA GLY A 101 18.60 17.63 -14.14
C GLY A 101 17.61 16.72 -14.87
N GLN A 102 17.22 17.13 -16.08
CA GLN A 102 16.19 16.47 -16.90
C GLN A 102 16.46 14.97 -17.12
N ARG A 103 17.71 14.60 -17.41
CA ARG A 103 18.09 13.20 -17.64
C ARG A 103 17.83 12.32 -16.42
N GLN A 104 18.16 12.80 -15.22
CA GLN A 104 18.02 12.03 -13.99
C GLN A 104 16.54 11.90 -13.61
N VAL A 105 15.77 12.99 -13.74
CA VAL A 105 14.32 12.96 -13.53
C VAL A 105 13.66 11.93 -14.44
N ALA A 106 13.95 11.95 -15.74
CA ALA A 106 13.40 10.99 -16.69
C ALA A 106 13.82 9.54 -16.42
N SER A 107 15.03 9.33 -15.88
CA SER A 107 15.57 7.99 -15.63
C SER A 107 15.06 7.36 -14.33
N PHE A 108 14.81 8.17 -13.30
CA PHE A 108 14.59 7.66 -11.94
C PHE A 108 13.24 8.01 -11.33
N LEU A 109 12.53 9.04 -11.81
CA LEU A 109 11.30 9.53 -11.18
C LEU A 109 10.04 9.26 -12.03
N GLN A 110 8.92 9.13 -11.34
CA GLN A 110 7.56 9.19 -11.88
C GLN A 110 7.02 10.59 -11.60
N ILE A 111 7.09 11.48 -12.60
CA ILE A 111 6.78 12.90 -12.39
C ILE A 111 5.27 13.20 -12.30
N ASP A 112 4.44 12.35 -12.91
CA ASP A 112 2.99 12.54 -12.92
C ASP A 112 2.40 12.39 -11.52
N GLY A 113 1.73 13.44 -11.02
CA GLY A 113 1.19 13.48 -9.67
C GLY A 113 2.23 13.28 -8.57
N LEU A 114 3.48 13.72 -8.80
CA LEU A 114 4.61 13.43 -7.92
C LEU A 114 4.36 13.82 -6.46
N VAL A 115 3.74 14.97 -6.20
CA VAL A 115 3.45 15.41 -4.83
C VAL A 115 2.59 14.37 -4.11
N ARG A 116 1.49 13.94 -4.74
CA ARG A 116 0.57 12.94 -4.18
C ARG A 116 1.26 11.58 -4.01
N ARG A 117 2.05 11.16 -5.00
CA ARG A 117 2.84 9.91 -4.94
C ARG A 117 3.86 9.93 -3.81
N ALA A 118 4.55 11.05 -3.64
CA ALA A 118 5.55 11.23 -2.59
C ALA A 118 4.91 11.16 -1.20
N VAL A 119 3.81 11.90 -0.97
CA VAL A 119 3.06 11.86 0.29
C VAL A 119 2.54 10.45 0.59
N ALA A 120 1.88 9.82 -0.38
CA ALA A 120 1.39 8.45 -0.22
C ALA A 120 2.55 7.47 0.05
N THR A 121 3.69 7.66 -0.60
CA THR A 121 4.88 6.83 -0.40
C THR A 121 5.45 6.97 1.00
N VAL A 122 5.65 8.20 1.48
CA VAL A 122 6.12 8.45 2.85
C VAL A 122 5.19 7.77 3.85
N ASP A 123 3.88 7.90 3.68
CA ASP A 123 2.93 7.26 4.59
C ASP A 123 2.96 5.72 4.52
N ASN A 124 3.13 5.16 3.32
CA ASN A 124 3.14 3.72 3.11
C ASN A 124 4.46 3.03 3.49
N LEU A 125 5.58 3.75 3.56
CA LEU A 125 6.88 3.18 3.92
C LEU A 125 6.90 2.57 5.33
N ALA A 126 6.13 3.14 6.27
CA ALA A 126 6.00 2.60 7.62
C ALA A 126 4.89 1.54 7.77
N ARG A 127 4.19 1.18 6.69
CA ARG A 127 3.09 0.19 6.69
C ARG A 127 3.56 -1.16 6.18
N ALA A 128 2.86 -2.23 6.57
CA ALA A 128 3.18 -3.59 6.14
C ALA A 128 3.08 -3.82 4.62
N HIS A 129 2.20 -3.06 3.95
CA HIS A 129 1.95 -3.15 2.51
C HIS A 129 1.97 -1.77 1.86
N ALA A 130 2.57 -1.69 0.68
CA ALA A 130 2.64 -0.49 -0.14
C ALA A 130 2.48 -0.89 -1.62
N PRO A 131 1.44 -0.40 -2.32
CA PRO A 131 1.21 -0.76 -3.71
C PRO A 131 2.37 -0.31 -4.61
N ALA A 132 2.84 -1.20 -5.50
CA ALA A 132 3.95 -0.87 -6.40
C ALA A 132 3.65 0.32 -7.33
N GLY A 133 2.37 0.53 -7.65
CA GLY A 133 1.93 1.58 -8.57
C GLY A 133 1.99 3.00 -8.02
N ILE A 134 2.22 3.20 -6.71
CA ILE A 134 2.24 4.54 -6.09
C ILE A 134 3.65 5.08 -5.82
N TRP A 135 4.69 4.27 -6.04
CA TRP A 135 6.07 4.72 -5.83
C TRP A 135 6.42 5.88 -6.78
N PRO A 136 7.12 6.93 -6.30
CA PRO A 136 7.51 8.08 -7.10
C PRO A 136 8.77 7.81 -7.93
N VAL A 137 9.28 6.58 -7.92
CA VAL A 137 10.50 6.17 -8.61
C VAL A 137 10.21 5.12 -9.67
N GLN A 138 11.04 5.08 -10.71
CA GLN A 138 10.98 4.04 -11.73
C GLN A 138 11.33 2.67 -11.11
N PRO A 139 10.67 1.57 -11.55
CA PRO A 139 11.01 0.23 -11.08
C PRO A 139 12.47 -0.15 -11.37
N ALA A 140 13.10 -0.87 -10.45
CA ALA A 140 14.48 -1.34 -10.66
C ALA A 140 14.57 -2.25 -11.90
N PRO A 141 15.55 -2.00 -12.80
CA PRO A 141 15.68 -2.72 -14.06
C PRO A 141 15.97 -4.20 -13.84
N GLY A 142 15.66 -5.02 -14.85
CA GLY A 142 15.91 -6.46 -14.82
C GLY A 142 14.94 -7.24 -13.92
N ARG A 143 15.11 -8.57 -13.88
CA ARG A 143 14.28 -9.48 -13.08
C ARG A 143 14.92 -9.71 -11.72
N PHE A 144 14.08 -9.97 -10.72
CA PHE A 144 14.55 -10.48 -9.45
C PHE A 144 14.95 -11.94 -9.61
N THR A 145 16.17 -12.28 -9.20
CA THR A 145 16.73 -13.63 -9.34
C THR A 145 16.99 -14.26 -7.98
N VAL A 146 16.93 -15.59 -7.92
CA VAL A 146 17.21 -16.36 -6.71
C VAL A 146 18.20 -17.47 -7.03
N GLN A 147 18.91 -17.94 -6.01
CA GLN A 147 19.83 -19.06 -6.10
C GLN A 147 19.52 -20.10 -5.03
N GLY A 148 19.94 -21.35 -5.25
CA GLY A 148 19.69 -22.48 -4.36
C GLY A 148 18.48 -23.32 -4.76
N GLU A 149 18.27 -24.40 -4.00
CA GLU A 149 17.15 -25.34 -4.19
C GLU A 149 15.80 -24.72 -3.81
N ALA A 150 14.70 -25.34 -4.25
CA ALA A 150 13.35 -24.84 -4.03
C ALA A 150 13.04 -24.59 -2.54
N GLN A 151 13.50 -25.49 -1.66
CA GLN A 151 13.52 -25.29 -0.22
C GLN A 151 14.81 -24.57 0.19
N GLY A 152 14.74 -23.26 0.40
CA GLY A 152 15.88 -22.46 0.85
C GLY A 152 16.48 -21.53 -0.20
N GLN A 153 15.68 -21.11 -1.19
CA GLN A 153 16.05 -20.08 -2.14
C GLN A 153 16.55 -18.82 -1.43
N GLN A 154 17.62 -18.25 -1.95
CA GLN A 154 18.25 -17.04 -1.43
C GLN A 154 18.22 -15.96 -2.50
N ILE A 155 18.13 -14.70 -2.07
CA ILE A 155 18.31 -13.56 -2.97
C ILE A 155 19.70 -13.69 -3.62
N ALA A 156 19.74 -13.75 -4.95
CA ALA A 156 21.03 -13.83 -5.66
C ALA A 156 21.85 -12.55 -5.42
N PRO A 157 23.18 -12.64 -5.25
CA PRO A 157 24.05 -11.49 -4.98
C PRO A 157 23.88 -10.32 -5.97
N ASP A 158 23.66 -10.63 -7.24
CA ASP A 158 23.52 -9.65 -8.33
C ASP A 158 22.26 -8.77 -8.22
N ASN A 159 21.27 -9.14 -7.38
CA ASN A 159 20.09 -8.30 -7.19
C ASN A 159 20.44 -6.93 -6.63
N ALA A 160 21.48 -6.83 -5.79
CA ALA A 160 21.91 -5.55 -5.22
C ALA A 160 22.39 -4.58 -6.32
N ALA A 161 23.00 -5.08 -7.40
CA ALA A 161 23.52 -4.27 -8.50
C ALA A 161 22.41 -3.53 -9.26
N ARG A 162 21.18 -4.08 -9.26
CA ARG A 162 20.00 -3.44 -9.88
C ARG A 162 19.65 -2.10 -9.25
N TYR A 163 20.02 -1.89 -8.00
CA TYR A 163 19.76 -0.65 -7.25
C TYR A 163 20.95 0.31 -7.24
N SER A 164 22.13 -0.09 -7.75
CA SER A 164 23.33 0.74 -7.65
C SER A 164 23.18 2.09 -8.34
N ALA A 165 22.54 2.15 -9.51
CA ALA A 165 22.33 3.40 -10.23
C ALA A 165 21.45 4.39 -9.45
N VAL A 166 20.36 3.92 -8.85
CA VAL A 166 19.47 4.78 -8.04
C VAL A 166 20.14 5.22 -6.74
N VAL A 167 20.92 4.33 -6.09
CA VAL A 167 21.66 4.66 -4.86
C VAL A 167 22.73 5.71 -5.14
N GLN A 168 23.53 5.55 -6.19
CA GLN A 168 24.53 6.53 -6.60
C GLN A 168 23.90 7.89 -6.94
N TRP A 169 22.76 7.87 -7.62
CA TRP A 169 22.02 9.10 -7.90
C TRP A 169 21.55 9.78 -6.61
N VAL A 170 20.95 9.05 -5.66
CA VAL A 170 20.55 9.60 -4.34
C VAL A 170 21.75 10.17 -3.56
N GLU A 171 22.92 9.53 -3.66
CA GLU A 171 24.16 10.03 -3.07
C GLU A 171 24.63 11.34 -3.71
N SER A 172 24.40 11.54 -5.02
CA SER A 172 24.80 12.74 -5.76
C SER A 172 23.93 13.98 -5.54
N VAL A 173 22.72 13.81 -4.96
CA VAL A 173 21.80 14.94 -4.72
C VAL A 173 22.36 15.92 -3.68
N ASP A 174 22.36 17.20 -4.01
CA ASP A 174 22.61 18.26 -3.02
C ASP A 174 21.45 18.34 -2.03
N LEU A 175 21.67 17.85 -0.81
CA LEU A 175 20.62 17.79 0.22
C LEU A 175 20.18 19.18 0.68
N GLN A 176 21.06 20.18 0.70
CA GLN A 176 20.69 21.53 1.13
C GLN A 176 19.72 22.15 0.14
N ARG A 177 20.04 22.04 -1.16
CA ARG A 177 19.15 22.52 -2.22
C ARG A 177 17.84 21.73 -2.28
N ALA A 178 17.89 20.41 -2.06
CA ALA A 178 16.70 19.57 -2.02
C ALA A 178 15.76 19.93 -0.85
N VAL A 179 16.31 20.15 0.35
CA VAL A 179 15.54 20.55 1.53
C VAL A 179 14.95 21.95 1.35
N ALA A 180 15.72 22.89 0.79
CA ALA A 180 15.21 24.22 0.46
C ALA A 180 14.04 24.16 -0.55
N LEU A 181 14.14 23.32 -1.59
CA LEU A 181 13.05 23.11 -2.53
C LEU A 181 11.83 22.46 -1.85
N TYR A 182 12.04 21.44 -1.02
CA TYR A 182 10.98 20.81 -0.24
C TYR A 182 10.24 21.82 0.65
N ALA A 183 10.96 22.70 1.34
CA ALA A 183 10.37 23.74 2.16
C ALA A 183 9.54 24.76 1.35
N ARG A 184 10.05 25.19 0.18
CA ARG A 184 9.30 26.08 -0.74
C ARG A 184 8.01 25.45 -1.24
N LEU A 185 8.05 24.15 -1.58
CA LEU A 185 6.90 23.39 -2.09
C LEU A 185 6.02 22.81 -0.98
N TYR A 186 6.36 23.01 0.30
CA TYR A 186 5.72 22.35 1.44
C TYR A 186 4.20 22.48 1.49
N PRO A 187 3.57 23.64 1.16
CA PRO A 187 2.11 23.76 1.16
C PRO A 187 1.41 22.71 0.28
N LEU A 188 2.02 22.32 -0.85
CA LEU A 188 1.48 21.28 -1.73
C LEU A 188 1.52 19.89 -1.07
N PHE A 189 2.63 19.57 -0.39
CA PHE A 189 2.78 18.30 0.33
C PHE A 189 1.85 18.23 1.54
N GLN A 190 1.73 19.32 2.29
CA GLN A 190 0.82 19.43 3.43
C GLN A 190 -0.64 19.25 2.98
N GLN A 191 -1.07 19.96 1.92
CA GLN A 191 -2.41 19.81 1.35
C GLN A 191 -2.66 18.36 0.89
N ALA A 192 -1.71 17.76 0.17
CA ALA A 192 -1.85 16.38 -0.30
C ALA A 192 -1.92 15.37 0.87
N TYR A 193 -1.26 15.65 1.99
CA TYR A 193 -1.32 14.81 3.19
C TYR A 193 -2.67 14.90 3.91
N GLU A 194 -3.24 16.09 3.97
CA GLU A 194 -4.59 16.28 4.50
C GLU A 194 -5.64 15.61 3.61
N GLU A 195 -5.53 15.76 2.28
CA GLU A 195 -6.39 15.09 1.30
C GLU A 195 -6.26 13.55 1.34
N LEU A 196 -5.15 13.02 1.84
CA LEU A 196 -4.95 11.58 2.08
C LEU A 196 -5.74 11.06 3.29
N GLY A 197 -6.33 11.94 4.10
CA GLY A 197 -7.14 11.60 5.28
C GLY A 197 -6.48 11.93 6.62
N TYR A 198 -5.52 12.85 6.63
CA TYR A 198 -4.82 13.29 7.86
C TYR A 198 -5.05 14.78 8.17
N PRO A 199 -6.31 15.24 8.32
CA PRO A 199 -6.61 16.64 8.54
C PRO A 199 -5.93 17.17 9.82
N GLY A 200 -5.29 18.34 9.72
CA GLY A 200 -4.61 19.00 10.84
C GLY A 200 -3.34 18.30 11.34
N ARG A 201 -2.86 17.26 10.67
CA ARG A 201 -1.58 16.59 10.99
C ARG A 201 -0.46 17.19 10.17
N TYR A 202 0.71 17.33 10.77
CA TYR A 202 1.84 17.96 10.08
C TYR A 202 2.65 16.95 9.27
N PHE A 203 2.79 17.19 7.97
CA PHE A 203 3.46 16.24 7.07
C PHE A 203 4.95 16.08 7.40
N ASN A 204 5.67 17.15 7.79
CA ASN A 204 7.09 17.01 8.09
C ASN A 204 7.37 16.13 9.32
N ASP A 205 6.47 16.12 10.29
CA ASP A 205 6.58 15.20 11.44
C ASP A 205 6.48 13.75 10.98
N ARG A 206 5.60 13.48 10.02
CA ARG A 206 5.48 12.17 9.38
C ARG A 206 6.75 11.81 8.61
N VAL A 207 7.34 12.74 7.87
CA VAL A 207 8.61 12.54 7.16
C VAL A 207 9.73 12.16 8.14
N VAL A 208 9.92 12.93 9.22
CA VAL A 208 10.94 12.65 10.23
C VAL A 208 10.73 11.28 10.88
N ALA A 209 9.49 10.96 11.29
CA ALA A 209 9.16 9.68 11.89
C ALA A 209 9.42 8.49 10.94
N VAL A 210 9.13 8.64 9.65
CA VAL A 210 9.39 7.61 8.64
C VAL A 210 10.89 7.45 8.40
N ILE A 211 11.66 8.54 8.37
CA ILE A 211 13.12 8.45 8.29
C ILE A 211 13.67 7.67 9.48
N ASP A 212 13.25 7.97 10.70
CA ASP A 212 13.65 7.23 11.91
C ASP A 212 13.30 5.75 11.82
N HIS A 213 12.11 5.44 11.32
CA HIS A 213 11.66 4.07 11.10
C HIS A 213 12.51 3.30 10.08
N LEU A 214 12.91 3.94 8.97
CA LEU A 214 13.82 3.35 7.98
C LEU A 214 15.24 3.17 8.51
N LEU A 215 15.73 4.11 9.32
CA LEU A 215 17.03 4.00 9.97
C LEU A 215 17.12 2.81 10.93
N ALA A 216 15.98 2.41 11.52
CA ALA A 216 15.84 1.22 12.36
C ALA A 216 15.72 -0.11 11.59
N ALA A 217 15.83 -0.11 10.25
CA ALA A 217 15.83 -1.35 9.47
C ALA A 217 16.98 -2.31 9.92
N PRO A 218 16.74 -3.63 9.99
CA PRO A 218 17.77 -4.59 10.35
C PRO A 218 18.78 -4.79 9.21
N GLU A 219 20.05 -5.07 9.58
CA GLU A 219 21.16 -5.34 8.66
C GLU A 219 21.53 -6.84 8.67
N PRO A 220 20.78 -7.72 7.98
CA PRO A 220 21.08 -9.15 7.98
C PRO A 220 22.43 -9.42 7.30
N ALA A 221 23.33 -10.11 8.02
CA ALA A 221 24.67 -10.45 7.53
C ALA A 221 24.70 -11.71 6.63
N ALA A 222 23.69 -12.58 6.74
CA ALA A 222 23.58 -13.79 5.94
C ALA A 222 22.76 -13.52 4.67
N PRO A 223 22.96 -14.31 3.58
CA PRO A 223 22.11 -14.26 2.41
C PRO A 223 20.64 -14.41 2.80
N VAL A 224 19.82 -13.44 2.39
CA VAL A 224 18.42 -13.39 2.78
C VAL A 224 17.65 -14.48 2.05
N ARG A 225 16.98 -15.36 2.80
CA ARG A 225 16.16 -16.43 2.24
C ARG A 225 14.79 -15.91 1.83
N VAL A 226 14.30 -16.41 0.70
CA VAL A 226 12.99 -16.10 0.15
C VAL A 226 12.22 -17.37 -0.18
N GLN A 227 10.91 -17.24 -0.20
CA GLN A 227 10.00 -18.28 -0.65
C GLN A 227 8.97 -17.67 -1.60
N LEU A 228 8.52 -18.46 -2.58
CA LEU A 228 7.45 -18.03 -3.47
C LEU A 228 6.14 -18.01 -2.69
N THR A 229 5.37 -16.92 -2.74
CA THR A 229 4.02 -16.91 -2.17
C THR A 229 3.17 -17.96 -2.88
N GLU A 230 2.70 -18.96 -2.13
CA GLU A 230 1.81 -19.97 -2.67
C GLU A 230 0.52 -19.31 -3.19
N VAL A 231 0.16 -19.60 -4.43
CA VAL A 231 -1.16 -19.26 -4.95
C VAL A 231 -2.05 -20.44 -4.60
N LYS A 232 -2.94 -20.27 -3.62
CA LYS A 232 -4.03 -21.24 -3.42
C LYS A 232 -5.06 -21.02 -4.54
N GLY A 233 -4.88 -21.70 -5.67
CA GLY A 233 -5.79 -21.65 -6.82
C GLY A 233 -5.25 -22.46 -8.02
N GLU A 234 -6.15 -22.88 -8.91
CA GLU A 234 -5.83 -23.69 -10.11
C GLU A 234 -4.94 -22.98 -11.15
N TRP A 235 -4.74 -21.66 -11.03
CA TRP A 235 -3.99 -20.86 -11.99
C TRP A 235 -2.59 -20.50 -11.49
N SER A 236 -1.57 -21.13 -12.09
CA SER A 236 -0.17 -20.73 -11.90
C SER A 236 0.06 -19.35 -12.54
N SER A 237 0.51 -18.38 -11.74
CA SER A 237 0.67 -17.00 -12.20
C SER A 237 1.81 -16.86 -13.22
N ALA A 238 1.59 -16.09 -14.29
CA ALA A 238 2.57 -15.85 -15.37
C ALA A 238 3.84 -15.05 -14.97
N ARG A 239 3.96 -14.60 -13.71
CA ARG A 239 5.09 -13.77 -13.22
C ARG A 239 5.53 -14.17 -11.81
N PRO A 240 6.07 -15.39 -11.60
CA PRO A 240 6.46 -15.90 -10.28
C PRO A 240 7.50 -15.00 -9.57
N TRP A 241 8.37 -14.32 -10.31
CA TRP A 241 9.44 -13.46 -9.77
C TRP A 241 8.96 -12.20 -9.04
N VAL A 242 7.67 -11.86 -9.11
CA VAL A 242 7.09 -10.70 -8.41
C VAL A 242 6.59 -11.09 -7.00
N ARG A 243 6.55 -12.39 -6.69
CA ARG A 243 5.86 -12.95 -5.50
C ARG A 243 6.82 -13.60 -4.51
N TYR A 244 8.02 -13.03 -4.36
CA TYR A 244 8.94 -13.50 -3.32
C TYR A 244 8.67 -12.80 -2.00
N GLU A 245 8.48 -13.60 -0.96
CA GLU A 245 8.42 -13.18 0.44
C GLU A 245 9.66 -13.63 1.18
N PHE A 246 10.00 -12.94 2.26
CA PHE A 246 11.10 -13.41 3.11
C PHE A 246 10.69 -14.70 3.82
N ALA A 247 11.59 -15.67 3.83
CA ALA A 247 11.36 -16.93 4.55
C ALA A 247 11.48 -16.75 6.07
N ASP A 248 12.22 -15.74 6.53
CA ASP A 248 12.28 -15.35 7.93
C ASP A 248 11.02 -14.54 8.31
N PRO A 249 10.18 -15.04 9.25
CA PRO A 249 8.97 -14.34 9.68
C PRO A 249 9.23 -12.93 10.24
N GLN A 250 10.39 -12.70 10.88
CA GLN A 250 10.74 -11.39 11.42
C GLN A 250 11.00 -10.38 10.29
N LEU A 251 11.74 -10.80 9.26
CA LEU A 251 11.96 -9.99 8.06
C LEU A 251 10.66 -9.79 7.27
N GLN A 252 9.81 -10.81 7.21
CA GLN A 252 8.52 -10.74 6.51
C GLN A 252 7.49 -9.87 7.24
N ALA A 253 7.59 -9.72 8.56
CA ALA A 253 6.75 -8.83 9.35
C ALA A 253 7.17 -7.35 9.24
N LEU A 254 8.35 -7.06 8.69
CA LEU A 254 8.83 -5.68 8.52
C LEU A 254 7.87 -4.84 7.66
N SER A 255 7.89 -3.54 7.91
CA SER A 255 7.25 -2.56 7.04
C SER A 255 7.79 -2.62 5.60
N SER A 256 7.00 -2.12 4.65
CA SER A 256 7.36 -2.05 3.23
C SER A 256 8.70 -1.34 3.03
N GLY A 257 8.93 -0.23 3.74
CA GLY A 257 10.17 0.52 3.67
C GLY A 257 11.37 -0.27 4.19
N GLN A 258 11.26 -0.92 5.34
CA GLN A 258 12.34 -1.75 5.89
C GLN A 258 12.60 -2.99 5.03
N LYS A 259 11.56 -3.60 4.44
CA LYS A 259 11.72 -4.68 3.45
C LYS A 259 12.49 -4.19 2.22
N ILE A 260 12.24 -2.97 1.75
CA ILE A 260 13.04 -2.35 0.67
C ILE A 260 14.50 -2.20 1.11
N MET A 261 14.76 -1.68 2.32
CA MET A 261 16.11 -1.53 2.88
C MET A 261 16.88 -2.86 2.90
N VAL A 262 16.22 -3.96 3.28
CA VAL A 262 16.83 -5.30 3.22
C VAL A 262 17.02 -5.77 1.77
N ARG A 263 16.04 -5.55 0.88
CA ARG A 263 16.07 -6.02 -0.53
C ARG A 263 17.09 -5.31 -1.40
N VAL A 264 17.49 -4.09 -1.08
CA VAL A 264 18.55 -3.38 -1.83
C VAL A 264 19.95 -3.96 -1.56
N GLY A 265 20.09 -4.79 -0.52
CA GLY A 265 21.34 -5.40 -0.10
C GLY A 265 22.15 -4.52 0.86
N LEU A 266 22.89 -5.15 1.76
CA LEU A 266 23.53 -4.52 2.92
C LEU A 266 24.43 -3.31 2.57
N VAL A 267 25.18 -3.39 1.47
CA VAL A 267 26.05 -2.28 1.04
C VAL A 267 25.22 -1.05 0.66
N ASN A 268 24.18 -1.24 -0.16
CA ASN A 268 23.29 -0.16 -0.57
C ASN A 268 22.45 0.35 0.60
N GLU A 269 22.01 -0.55 1.48
CA GLU A 269 21.27 -0.22 2.69
C GLU A 269 22.04 0.77 3.56
N ARG A 270 23.33 0.50 3.83
CA ARG A 270 24.20 1.37 4.63
C ARG A 270 24.40 2.74 3.99
N ARG A 271 24.57 2.79 2.67
CA ARG A 271 24.67 4.05 1.90
C ARG A 271 23.38 4.86 2.00
N LEU A 272 22.22 4.23 1.81
CA LEU A 272 20.93 4.88 1.96
C LEU A 272 20.70 5.36 3.40
N LYS A 273 21.04 4.56 4.41
CA LYS A 273 20.97 4.97 5.83
C LYS A 273 21.84 6.19 6.12
N ALA A 274 23.05 6.27 5.56
CA ALA A 274 23.91 7.44 5.70
C ALA A 274 23.24 8.70 5.12
N ARG A 275 22.64 8.59 3.93
CA ARG A 275 21.89 9.68 3.29
C ARG A 275 20.63 10.06 4.06
N LEU A 276 19.88 9.09 4.59
CA LEU A 276 18.72 9.31 5.45
C LEU A 276 19.08 10.04 6.75
N LYS A 277 20.21 9.69 7.39
CA LYS A 277 20.71 10.42 8.57
C LYS A 277 21.02 11.87 8.26
N ALA A 278 21.70 12.13 7.14
CA ALA A 278 22.02 13.49 6.69
C ALA A 278 20.74 14.29 6.38
N LEU A 279 19.77 13.69 5.67
CA LEU A 279 18.48 14.32 5.41
C LEU A 279 17.75 14.64 6.72
N ARG A 280 17.68 13.67 7.65
CA ARG A 280 17.03 13.84 8.95
C ARG A 280 17.59 15.04 9.72
N ALA A 281 18.92 15.21 9.72
CA ALA A 281 19.57 16.31 10.41
C ALA A 281 19.16 17.69 9.85
N LEU A 282 18.77 17.74 8.58
CA LEU A 282 18.30 18.97 7.94
C LEU A 282 16.82 19.22 8.14
N VAL A 283 15.97 18.18 8.15
CA VAL A 283 14.50 18.37 8.22
C VAL A 283 13.92 18.28 9.63
N ALA A 284 14.64 17.71 10.59
CA ALA A 284 14.20 17.62 11.98
C ALA A 284 14.55 18.92 12.73
N THR A 285 13.66 19.91 12.68
CA THR A 285 13.86 21.24 13.27
C THR A 285 13.35 21.36 14.72
N GLY A 286 12.78 20.29 15.26
CA GLY A 286 12.18 20.29 16.59
C GLY A 286 13.17 20.45 17.75
N VAL A 287 12.64 20.83 18.91
CA VAL A 287 13.42 21.14 20.12
C VAL A 287 14.33 19.98 20.56
N VAL A 288 13.91 18.74 20.31
CA VAL A 288 14.70 17.52 20.61
C VAL A 288 15.93 17.39 19.70
N ALA A 289 15.86 17.88 18.46
CA ALA A 289 17.01 17.85 17.53
C ALA A 289 18.09 18.88 17.90
N LYS A 290 17.72 19.99 18.55
CA LYS A 290 18.67 20.99 19.08
C LYS A 290 19.37 20.54 20.37
N ALA A 291 18.85 19.52 21.05
CA ALA A 291 19.32 19.09 22.37
C ALA A 291 20.39 17.98 22.34
N LYS A 292 20.81 17.50 21.16
CA LYS A 292 21.88 16.51 21.05
C LYS A 292 23.20 17.20 20.64
N PRO A 293 24.11 17.48 21.59
CA PRO A 293 25.46 17.96 21.27
C PRO A 293 26.30 16.90 20.55
#